data_AF-A0A9P7FW90-F1
#
_entry.id   AF-A0A9P7FW90-F1
#
_cell.length_a   1.000
_cell.length_b   1.000
_cell.length_c   1.000
_cell.angle_alpha   90.00
_cell.angle_beta   90.00
_cell.angle_gamma   90.00
#
_symmetry.space_group_name_H-M   'P 1'
#
loop_
_entity.id
_entity.type
_entity.pdbx_description
1 polymer ?
#
loop_
_entity_poly.entity_id
_entity_poly.type
_entity_poly.pdbx_seq_one_letter_code
_entity_poly.pdbx_strand_id
1 'polypeptide(L)'
;MVMAFQTDPIVPPYFLTTDHRQRCLAQLRSKSPGLEQYIYLSGLKERDPNTFYEVLLGNMLEIIPILYTPTVGDACSKYSHIWRRPEGLYVSIEHKGRIRDVLKTWHSSAASRIAVVTDGSRILGLGDLGANGLPISIGKLYVPVRSMISSTVS
;
A
#
# COMPACT_ATOMS: atom_id res chain seq x y z
N MET A 1 10.41 17.17 -36.41
CA MET A 1 11.32 17.42 -35.27
C MET A 1 10.47 17.95 -34.13
N VAL A 2 9.94 17.06 -33.28
CA VAL A 2 9.17 17.45 -32.10
C VAL A 2 10.18 17.74 -31.01
N MET A 3 10.29 18.99 -30.57
CA MET A 3 11.11 19.34 -29.43
C MET A 3 10.50 18.68 -28.19
N ALA A 4 11.20 17.68 -27.65
CA ALA A 4 10.92 17.20 -26.31
C ALA A 4 11.29 18.34 -25.36
N PHE A 5 10.28 19.04 -24.83
CA PHE A 5 10.48 19.88 -23.67
C PHE A 5 10.86 18.94 -22.53
N GLN A 6 12.14 18.93 -22.17
CA GLN A 6 12.61 18.32 -20.95
C GLN A 6 12.08 19.17 -19.80
N THR A 7 10.86 18.89 -19.35
CA THR A 7 10.28 19.53 -18.18
C THR A 7 10.88 18.85 -16.96
N ASP A 8 12.13 19.18 -16.63
CA ASP A 8 12.63 18.86 -15.31
C ASP A 8 11.64 19.44 -14.29
N PRO A 9 11.16 18.64 -13.33
CA PRO A 9 10.16 19.10 -12.38
C PRO A 9 10.68 20.34 -11.66
N ILE A 10 9.93 21.44 -11.77
CA ILE A 10 10.29 22.72 -11.15
C ILE A 10 10.10 22.56 -9.64
N VAL A 11 11.17 22.19 -8.96
CA VAL A 11 11.24 22.11 -7.51
C VAL A 11 12.09 23.27 -6.98
N PRO A 12 11.74 23.86 -5.82
CA PRO A 12 12.61 24.83 -5.17
C PRO A 12 14.05 24.29 -5.04
N PRO A 13 15.08 25.05 -5.43
CA PRO A 13 16.48 24.57 -5.48
C PRO A 13 16.99 23.95 -4.18
N TYR A 14 16.49 24.44 -3.03
CA TYR A 14 16.82 23.91 -1.71
C TYR A 14 16.39 22.44 -1.51
N PHE A 15 15.39 21.95 -2.22
CA PHE A 15 14.95 20.56 -2.12
C PHE A 15 15.84 19.57 -2.86
N LEU A 16 16.71 20.05 -3.75
CA LEU A 16 17.70 19.22 -4.46
C LEU A 16 18.88 18.85 -3.55
N THR A 17 19.16 19.66 -2.52
CA THR A 17 20.29 19.47 -1.60
C THR A 17 19.91 18.80 -0.29
N THR A 18 18.62 18.56 -0.05
CA THR A 18 18.08 18.04 1.21
C THR A 18 17.45 16.68 1.00
N ASP A 19 17.70 15.74 1.92
CA ASP A 19 17.18 14.37 1.79
C ASP A 19 15.64 14.34 1.94
N HIS A 20 14.96 14.03 0.84
CA HIS A 20 13.50 13.90 0.83
C HIS A 20 13.02 12.78 1.76
N ARG A 21 13.77 11.68 1.88
CA ARG A 21 13.44 10.57 2.79
C ARG A 21 13.38 11.03 4.24
N GLN A 22 14.33 11.86 4.67
CA GLN A 22 14.37 12.39 6.03
C GLN A 22 13.15 13.29 6.30
N ARG A 23 12.73 14.11 5.32
CA ARG A 23 11.50 14.89 5.44
C ARG A 23 10.28 13.98 5.57
N CYS A 24 10.19 12.96 4.72
CA CYS A 24 9.07 12.02 4.77
C CYS A 24 9.00 11.26 6.10
N LEU A 25 10.15 10.87 6.66
CA LEU A 25 10.25 10.20 7.94
C LEU A 25 9.89 11.14 9.11
N ALA A 26 10.33 12.40 9.07
CA ALA A 26 9.94 13.40 10.06
C ALA A 26 8.42 13.66 10.04
N GLN A 27 7.82 13.76 8.86
CA GLN A 27 6.38 13.90 8.68
C GLN A 27 5.60 12.68 9.16
N LEU A 28 6.13 11.46 8.97
CA LEU A 28 5.54 10.23 9.52
C LEU A 28 5.53 10.28 11.05
N ARG A 29 6.68 10.59 11.66
CA ARG A 29 6.86 10.63 13.12
C ARG A 29 6.06 11.75 13.79
N SER A 30 5.70 12.80 13.04
CA SER A 30 4.83 13.87 13.55
C SER A 30 3.33 13.51 13.54
N LYS A 31 2.93 12.36 12.98
CA LYS A 31 1.53 11.91 13.00
C LYS A 31 1.20 11.19 14.31
N SER A 32 -0.07 11.23 14.67
CA SER A 32 -0.60 10.40 15.75
C SER A 32 -0.33 8.92 15.45
N PRO A 33 0.13 8.14 16.43
CA PRO A 33 0.50 6.74 16.22
C PRO A 33 -0.70 5.90 15.75
N GLY A 34 -0.43 4.94 14.87
CA GLY A 34 -1.45 4.03 14.32
C GLY A 34 -2.07 4.55 13.01
N LEU A 35 -3.38 4.80 13.00
CA LEU A 35 -4.13 5.00 11.75
C LEU A 35 -3.65 6.19 10.91
N GLU A 36 -3.32 7.33 11.54
CA GLU A 36 -2.84 8.51 10.81
C GLU A 36 -1.48 8.26 10.14
N GLN A 37 -0.60 7.49 10.78
CA GLN A 37 0.66 7.04 10.19
C GLN A 37 0.43 6.08 9.02
N TYR A 38 -0.50 5.13 9.16
CA TYR A 38 -0.90 4.24 8.06
C TYR A 38 -1.41 5.03 6.85
N ILE A 39 -2.32 5.97 7.09
CA ILE A 39 -2.89 6.86 6.07
C ILE A 39 -1.79 7.68 5.38
N TYR A 40 -0.79 8.15 6.14
CA TYR A 40 0.34 8.88 5.59
C TYR A 40 1.20 8.00 4.69
N LEU A 41 1.56 6.79 5.14
CA LEU A 41 2.39 5.83 4.40
C LEU A 41 1.70 5.35 3.11
N SER A 42 0.41 5.03 3.19
CA SER A 42 -0.40 4.68 2.01
C SER A 42 -0.38 5.82 0.99
N GLY A 43 -0.56 7.07 1.45
CA GLY A 43 -0.45 8.24 0.58
C GLY A 43 0.96 8.46 0.01
N LEU A 44 2.03 8.16 0.77
CA LEU A 44 3.40 8.26 0.29
C LEU A 44 3.66 7.23 -0.81
N LYS A 45 3.26 5.97 -0.60
CA LYS A 45 3.35 4.89 -1.58
C LYS A 45 2.66 5.25 -2.89
N GLU A 46 1.47 5.84 -2.82
CA GLU A 46 0.75 6.25 -4.03
C GLU A 46 1.46 7.35 -4.82
N ARG A 47 2.09 8.31 -4.14
CA ARG A 47 2.74 9.47 -4.78
C ARG A 47 4.14 9.14 -5.30
N ASP A 48 4.90 8.41 -4.50
CA ASP A 48 6.28 8.04 -4.78
C ASP A 48 6.59 6.67 -4.16
N PRO A 49 6.35 5.58 -4.92
CA PRO A 49 6.66 4.23 -4.49
C PRO A 49 8.14 4.05 -4.13
N ASN A 50 9.06 4.71 -4.83
CA ASN A 50 10.50 4.55 -4.60
C ASN A 50 10.89 5.10 -3.24
N THR A 51 10.51 6.35 -2.93
CA THR A 51 10.75 6.94 -1.62
C THR A 51 10.05 6.15 -0.50
N PHE A 52 8.83 5.64 -0.75
CA PHE A 52 8.15 4.75 0.19
C PHE A 52 9.00 3.51 0.54
N TYR A 53 9.50 2.79 -0.47
CA TYR A 53 10.30 1.60 -0.23
C TYR A 53 11.66 1.91 0.39
N GLU A 54 12.32 3.02 0.02
CA GLU A 54 13.55 3.46 0.67
C GLU A 54 13.34 3.75 2.16
N VAL A 55 12.28 4.48 2.52
CA VAL A 55 11.94 4.80 3.91
C VAL A 55 11.54 3.54 4.68
N LEU A 56 10.75 2.64 4.08
CA LEU A 56 10.33 1.36 4.66
C LEU A 56 11.53 0.47 4.96
N LEU A 57 12.42 0.25 3.98
CA LEU A 57 13.59 -0.62 4.14
C LEU A 57 14.59 -0.06 5.15
N GLY A 58 14.76 1.27 5.20
CA GLY A 58 15.64 1.92 6.17
C GLY A 58 15.12 1.94 7.61
N ASN A 59 13.80 1.79 7.82
CA ASN A 59 13.16 1.91 9.14
C ASN A 59 12.14 0.78 9.40
N MET A 60 12.44 -0.43 8.92
CA MET A 60 11.48 -1.54 8.86
C MET A 60 10.87 -1.90 10.22
N LEU A 61 11.68 -1.89 11.30
CA LEU A 61 11.21 -2.20 12.65
C LEU A 61 10.18 -1.20 13.18
N GLU A 62 10.26 0.07 12.77
CA GLU A 62 9.31 1.12 13.12
C GLU A 62 8.05 1.06 12.25
N ILE A 63 8.22 0.76 10.96
CA ILE A 63 7.15 0.93 9.95
C ILE A 63 6.28 -0.32 9.78
N ILE A 64 6.84 -1.53 9.87
CA ILE A 64 6.07 -2.78 9.70
C ILE A 64 4.89 -2.88 10.67
N PRO A 65 5.00 -2.56 11.97
CA PRO A 65 3.86 -2.58 12.90
C PRO A 65 2.73 -1.60 12.51
N ILE A 66 3.04 -0.54 11.76
CA ILE A 66 2.07 0.44 11.27
C ILE A 66 1.35 -0.10 10.02
N LEU A 67 2.10 -0.71 9.10
CA LEU A 67 1.54 -1.28 7.85
C LEU A 67 0.90 -2.66 8.03
N TYR A 68 1.15 -3.30 9.16
CA TYR A 68 0.63 -4.61 9.52
C TYR A 68 -0.07 -4.57 10.89
N THR A 69 -0.12 -5.70 11.60
CA THR A 69 -0.78 -5.79 12.91
C THR A 69 -0.04 -4.96 13.96
N PRO A 70 -0.76 -4.22 14.84
CA PRO A 70 -2.23 -4.19 14.98
C PRO A 70 -2.95 -3.16 14.07
N THR A 71 -2.25 -2.13 13.58
CA THR A 71 -2.86 -0.96 12.92
C THR A 71 -3.63 -1.29 11.64
N VAL A 72 -3.22 -2.32 10.90
CA VAL A 72 -3.95 -2.76 9.69
C VAL A 72 -5.38 -3.21 10.02
N GLY A 73 -5.65 -3.68 11.23
CA GLY A 73 -7.01 -4.03 11.67
C GLY A 73 -7.92 -2.80 11.76
N ASP A 74 -7.40 -1.69 12.31
CA ASP A 74 -8.11 -0.40 12.33
C ASP A 74 -8.31 0.15 10.92
N ALA A 75 -7.30 -0.01 10.07
CA ALA A 75 -7.37 0.38 8.67
C ALA A 75 -8.44 -0.42 7.91
N CYS A 76 -8.56 -1.74 8.15
CA CYS A 76 -9.64 -2.55 7.58
C CYS A 76 -11.01 -2.09 8.09
N SER A 77 -11.15 -1.90 9.41
CA SER A 77 -12.43 -1.49 10.01
C SER A 77 -12.95 -0.16 9.45
N LYS A 78 -12.03 0.76 9.13
CA LYS A 78 -12.35 2.10 8.63
C LYS A 78 -12.02 2.29 7.14
N TYR A 79 -11.83 1.20 6.38
CA TYR A 79 -11.22 1.28 5.05
C TYR A 79 -12.01 2.18 4.09
N SER A 80 -13.33 2.03 4.06
CA SER A 80 -14.23 2.88 3.28
C SER A 80 -14.14 4.38 3.60
N HIS A 81 -13.81 4.74 4.85
CA HIS A 81 -13.66 6.13 5.29
C HIS A 81 -12.30 6.73 4.95
N ILE A 82 -11.25 5.91 4.96
CA ILE A 82 -9.87 6.34 4.69
C ILE A 82 -9.46 6.12 3.23
N TRP A 83 -10.35 5.56 2.42
CA TRP A 83 -10.11 5.28 1.01
C TRP A 83 -9.80 6.56 0.24
N ARG A 84 -8.80 6.49 -0.64
CA ARG A 84 -8.32 7.65 -1.42
C ARG A 84 -8.23 7.36 -2.91
N ARG A 85 -7.59 6.24 -3.25
CA ARG A 85 -7.40 5.79 -4.63
C ARG A 85 -7.59 4.28 -4.72
N PRO A 86 -7.95 3.78 -5.92
CA PRO A 86 -8.01 2.35 -6.13
C PRO A 86 -6.62 1.74 -5.99
N GLU A 87 -6.50 0.77 -5.07
CA GLU A 87 -5.32 -0.07 -4.90
C GLU A 87 -5.73 -1.52 -5.17
N GLY A 88 -4.89 -2.28 -5.88
CA GLY A 88 -5.22 -3.67 -6.25
C GLY A 88 -6.37 -3.79 -7.25
N LEU A 89 -6.98 -4.97 -7.31
CA LEU A 89 -8.11 -5.30 -8.18
C LEU A 89 -9.28 -5.82 -7.35
N TYR A 90 -10.48 -5.37 -7.68
CA TYR A 90 -11.73 -5.86 -7.09
C TYR A 90 -12.47 -6.74 -8.09
N VAL A 91 -12.79 -7.97 -7.69
CA VAL A 91 -13.58 -8.91 -8.49
C VAL A 91 -14.84 -9.26 -7.73
N SER A 92 -15.96 -8.66 -8.11
CA SER A 92 -17.30 -9.01 -7.59
C SER A 92 -17.93 -10.18 -8.34
N ILE A 93 -19.02 -10.72 -7.78
CA ILE A 93 -19.82 -11.79 -8.42
C ILE A 93 -20.39 -11.37 -9.79
N GLU A 94 -20.60 -10.08 -10.03
CA GLU A 94 -21.09 -9.52 -11.30
C GLU A 94 -20.09 -9.68 -12.46
N HIS A 95 -18.83 -9.95 -12.14
CA HIS A 95 -17.78 -10.24 -13.11
C HIS A 95 -17.71 -11.73 -13.49
N LYS A 96 -18.64 -12.57 -12.99
CA LYS A 96 -18.73 -13.98 -13.37
C LYS A 96 -18.79 -14.11 -14.90
N GLY A 97 -17.91 -14.95 -15.46
CA GLY A 97 -17.74 -15.11 -16.92
C GLY A 97 -16.84 -14.07 -17.61
N ARG A 98 -16.45 -12.99 -16.92
CA ARG A 98 -15.60 -11.90 -17.45
C ARG A 98 -14.38 -11.59 -16.59
N ILE A 99 -14.04 -12.45 -15.63
CA ILE A 99 -12.90 -12.26 -14.70
C ILE A 99 -11.59 -12.03 -15.46
N ARG A 100 -11.37 -12.75 -16.57
CA ARG A 100 -10.18 -12.59 -17.41
C ARG A 100 -10.03 -11.15 -17.92
N ASP A 101 -11.14 -10.50 -18.27
CA ASP A 101 -11.10 -9.13 -18.79
C ASP A 101 -10.81 -8.12 -17.69
N VAL A 102 -11.34 -8.34 -16.47
CA VAL A 102 -10.97 -7.56 -15.28
C VAL A 102 -9.47 -7.67 -15.02
N LEU A 103 -8.89 -8.87 -15.08
CA LEU A 103 -7.46 -9.07 -14.85
C LEU A 103 -6.57 -8.38 -15.91
N LYS A 104 -7.04 -8.29 -17.16
CA LYS A 104 -6.34 -7.57 -18.23
C LYS A 104 -6.27 -6.05 -17.99
N THR A 105 -7.17 -5.48 -17.19
CA THR A 105 -7.13 -4.04 -16.86
C THR A 105 -5.94 -3.67 -15.99
N TRP A 106 -5.25 -4.65 -15.38
CA TRP A 106 -4.08 -4.40 -14.57
C TRP A 106 -2.89 -3.97 -15.45
N HIS A 107 -2.39 -2.76 -15.20
CA HIS A 107 -1.34 -2.08 -15.96
C HIS A 107 -0.02 -2.87 -16.10
N SER A 108 0.20 -3.91 -15.27
CA SER A 108 1.41 -4.76 -15.32
C SER A 108 1.09 -6.25 -15.37
N SER A 109 -0.05 -6.65 -15.95
CA SER A 109 -0.55 -8.04 -15.94
C SER A 109 0.46 -9.10 -16.42
N ALA A 110 1.36 -8.76 -17.36
CA ALA A 110 2.38 -9.68 -17.87
C ALA A 110 3.62 -9.84 -16.94
N ALA A 111 3.87 -8.89 -16.04
CA ALA A 111 5.03 -8.87 -15.15
C ALA A 111 4.72 -9.32 -13.71
N SER A 112 3.43 -9.37 -13.34
CA SER A 112 3.00 -9.82 -12.02
C SER A 112 3.35 -11.30 -11.77
N ARG A 113 4.17 -11.57 -10.75
CA ARG A 113 4.57 -12.94 -10.36
C ARG A 113 3.84 -13.46 -9.11
N ILE A 114 3.30 -12.55 -8.30
CA ILE A 114 2.69 -12.84 -7.00
C ILE A 114 1.36 -12.11 -6.95
N ALA A 115 0.32 -12.81 -6.49
CA ALA A 115 -0.97 -12.24 -6.16
C ALA A 115 -1.34 -12.65 -4.73
N VAL A 116 -1.85 -11.71 -3.95
CA VAL A 116 -2.43 -11.95 -2.63
C VAL A 116 -3.90 -11.63 -2.74
N VAL A 117 -4.76 -12.60 -2.41
CA VAL A 117 -6.21 -12.52 -2.60
C VAL A 117 -6.90 -12.75 -1.27
N THR A 118 -7.95 -11.99 -1.00
CA THR A 118 -8.86 -12.16 0.14
C THR A 118 -10.29 -11.91 -0.30
N ASP A 119 -11.22 -12.66 0.27
CA ASP A 119 -12.66 -12.45 0.16
C ASP A 119 -13.22 -11.56 1.28
N GLY A 120 -12.40 -11.23 2.30
CA GLY A 120 -12.80 -10.39 3.42
C GLY A 120 -13.60 -11.06 4.52
N SER A 121 -13.90 -12.36 4.41
CA SER A 121 -14.84 -13.07 5.29
C SER A 121 -14.31 -13.30 6.70
N ARG A 122 -12.98 -13.30 6.88
CA ARG A 122 -12.31 -13.44 8.17
C ARG A 122 -11.05 -12.58 8.24
N ILE A 123 -11.22 -11.32 8.64
CA ILE A 123 -10.11 -10.40 8.83
C ILE A 123 -9.65 -10.44 10.28
N LEU A 124 -8.50 -11.08 10.52
CA LEU A 124 -7.90 -11.22 11.85
C LEU A 124 -8.94 -11.77 12.86
N GLY A 125 -9.11 -11.10 14.01
CA GLY A 125 -10.17 -11.36 14.98
C GLY A 125 -11.40 -10.44 14.84
N LEU A 126 -11.50 -9.67 13.75
CA LEU A 126 -12.54 -8.66 13.54
C LEU A 126 -13.80 -9.21 12.85
N GLY A 127 -13.73 -10.43 12.31
CA GLY A 127 -14.83 -11.06 11.59
C GLY A 127 -14.88 -10.67 10.11
N ASP A 128 -16.09 -10.59 9.57
CA ASP A 128 -16.33 -10.28 8.15
C ASP A 128 -16.31 -8.76 7.91
N LEU A 129 -15.38 -8.32 7.06
CA LEU A 129 -15.27 -6.93 6.62
C LEU A 129 -15.46 -6.79 5.09
N GLY A 130 -15.73 -7.87 4.37
CA GLY A 130 -15.89 -7.91 2.92
C GLY A 130 -14.78 -7.15 2.17
N ALA A 131 -15.16 -6.23 1.27
CA ALA A 131 -14.21 -5.46 0.46
C ALA A 131 -13.25 -4.58 1.28
N ASN A 132 -13.59 -4.26 2.53
CA ASN A 132 -12.71 -3.52 3.43
C ASN A 132 -11.51 -4.36 3.93
N GLY A 133 -11.48 -5.66 3.64
CA GLY A 133 -10.35 -6.54 3.95
C GLY A 133 -9.12 -6.38 3.05
N LEU A 134 -9.21 -5.57 1.98
CA LEU A 134 -8.10 -5.37 1.04
C LEU A 134 -6.75 -4.96 1.69
N PRO A 135 -6.71 -4.09 2.73
CA PRO A 135 -5.46 -3.74 3.41
C PRO A 135 -4.65 -4.94 3.92
N ILE A 136 -5.28 -6.06 4.25
CA ILE A 136 -4.55 -7.30 4.61
C ILE A 136 -3.74 -7.82 3.42
N SER A 137 -4.34 -7.85 2.23
CA SER A 137 -3.67 -8.32 1.02
C SER A 137 -2.53 -7.40 0.63
N ILE A 138 -2.73 -6.09 0.77
CA ILE A 138 -1.69 -5.08 0.54
C ILE A 138 -0.56 -5.21 1.56
N GLY A 139 -0.90 -5.29 2.85
CA GLY A 139 0.05 -5.41 3.96
C GLY A 139 0.97 -6.63 3.81
N LYS A 140 0.40 -7.74 3.34
CA LYS A 140 1.11 -8.97 3.02
C LYS A 140 2.19 -8.80 1.95
N LEU A 141 2.03 -7.88 0.99
CA LEU A 141 3.04 -7.63 -0.03
C LEU A 141 4.30 -6.92 0.51
N TYR A 142 4.21 -6.23 1.65
CA TYR A 142 5.36 -5.53 2.26
C TYR A 142 6.23 -6.45 3.11
N VAL A 143 5.64 -7.51 3.65
CA VAL A 143 6.35 -8.43 4.53
C VAL A 143 7.18 -9.38 3.66
N PRO A 144 8.49 -9.53 3.91
CA PRO A 144 9.32 -10.49 3.18
C PRO A 144 8.69 -11.88 3.23
N VAL A 145 8.64 -12.58 2.09
CA VAL A 145 8.02 -13.91 1.93
C VAL A 145 8.51 -14.92 2.98
N ARG A 146 9.76 -14.77 3.47
CA ARG A 146 10.34 -15.62 4.52
C ARG A 146 9.59 -15.56 5.85
N SER A 147 8.98 -14.43 6.18
CA SER A 147 8.17 -14.23 7.40
C SER A 147 6.72 -14.70 7.26
N MET A 148 6.21 -14.88 6.03
CA MET A 148 4.81 -15.26 5.77
C MET A 148 4.49 -16.74 6.03
N ILE A 149 5.49 -17.61 5.91
CA ILE A 149 5.29 -19.07 6.11
C ILE A 149 4.92 -19.37 7.57
N SER A 150 5.30 -18.50 8.50
CA SER A 150 5.01 -18.67 9.93
C SER A 150 3.62 -18.17 10.37
N SER A 151 2.92 -17.36 9.57
CA SER A 151 1.70 -16.65 10.01
C SER A 151 0.41 -17.06 9.29
N THR A 152 0.47 -18.07 8.42
CA THR A 152 -0.71 -18.55 7.66
C THR A 152 -1.32 -19.84 8.23
N VAL A 153 -0.82 -20.35 9.36
CA VAL A 153 -1.43 -21.48 10.08
C VAL A 153 -1.57 -21.12 11.56
N SER A 154 -2.66 -20.44 11.91
CA SER A 154 -3.24 -20.37 13.26
C SER A 154 -4.72 -20.03 13.14
#